data_AF-A0A3D5RBP6-F1
#
_entry.id   AF-A0A3D5RBP6-F1
#
_cell.length_a   1.000
_cell.length_b   1.000
_cell.length_c   1.000
_cell.angle_alpha   90.00
_cell.angle_beta   90.00
_cell.angle_gamma   90.00
#
_symmetry.space_group_name_H-M   'P 1'
#
loop_
_entity.id
_entity.type
_entity.pdbx_description
1 polymer ?
#
loop_
_entity_poly.entity_id
_entity_poly.type
_entity_poly.pdbx_seq_one_letter_code
_entity_poly.pdbx_strand_id
1 'polypeptide(L)'
;EDKGYEFSIDIPLDETVELEIQYESWGGYYSYNEVVNDVNTQIYYLTPARFWEGNAKVNIAVVFPNDNYEIHSNIDLEKTNQNTYSTVLDEIPEEEWYFHYVSREGLTFGTNYIKTNNTIAGAIVVMTLALGFYFMKKKKKAVSIIIFLLTIPEFFLFRFSGYGGLFLLFIGIPIVLISAVVVGLVKLYMSKRDKNRL
;
A
#
# COMPACT_ATOMS: atom_id res chain seq x y z
N GLU A 1 -26.05 -19.35 15.07
CA GLU A 1 -27.18 -19.17 14.13
C GLU A 1 -27.32 -17.69 13.90
N ASP A 2 -26.80 -17.19 12.78
CA ASP A 2 -27.10 -15.83 12.36
C ASP A 2 -28.55 -15.83 11.87
N LYS A 3 -29.43 -15.24 12.67
CA LYS A 3 -30.81 -15.00 12.27
C LYS A 3 -30.79 -13.78 11.36
N GLY A 4 -31.27 -13.94 10.13
CA GLY A 4 -31.49 -12.82 9.23
C GLY A 4 -32.46 -11.80 9.84
N TYR A 5 -32.44 -10.58 9.33
CA TYR A 5 -33.40 -9.55 9.70
C TYR A 5 -34.61 -9.62 8.75
N GLU A 6 -35.80 -9.61 9.31
CA GLU A 6 -37.06 -9.54 8.59
C GLU A 6 -37.83 -8.31 9.07
N PHE A 7 -38.41 -7.56 8.12
CA PHE A 7 -39.29 -6.43 8.40
C PHE A 7 -40.36 -6.36 7.31
N SER A 8 -41.52 -5.82 7.66
CA SER A 8 -42.64 -5.61 6.74
C SER A 8 -42.76 -4.13 6.38
N ILE A 9 -43.12 -3.86 5.13
CA ILE A 9 -43.49 -2.52 4.66
C ILE A 9 -44.87 -2.62 4.04
N ASP A 10 -45.78 -1.74 4.46
CA ASP A 10 -47.08 -1.57 3.83
C ASP A 10 -46.99 -0.40 2.84
N ILE A 11 -47.19 -0.70 1.55
CA ILE A 11 -47.18 0.31 0.47
C ILE A 11 -48.63 0.53 0.03
N PRO A 12 -49.22 1.72 0.23
CA PRO A 12 -50.56 2.01 -0.26
C PRO A 12 -50.65 1.90 -1.78
N LEU A 13 -51.86 1.60 -2.28
CA LEU A 13 -52.09 1.48 -3.72
C LEU A 13 -51.76 2.81 -4.43
N ASP A 14 -51.06 2.73 -5.56
CA ASP A 14 -50.65 3.86 -6.39
C ASP A 14 -49.71 4.89 -5.72
N GLU A 15 -49.15 4.56 -4.54
CA GLU A 15 -48.14 5.40 -3.89
C GLU A 15 -46.72 4.94 -4.21
N THR A 16 -45.79 5.90 -4.24
CA THR A 16 -44.35 5.65 -4.31
C THR A 16 -43.74 5.91 -2.94
N VAL A 17 -43.02 4.92 -2.42
CA VAL A 17 -42.35 5.00 -1.12
C VAL A 17 -40.85 4.90 -1.33
N GLU A 18 -40.09 5.74 -0.61
CA GLU A 18 -38.64 5.66 -0.55
C GLU A 18 -38.22 4.79 0.65
N LEU A 19 -37.36 3.81 0.39
CA LEU A 19 -36.81 2.92 1.41
C LEU A 19 -35.31 3.11 1.52
N GLU A 20 -34.85 3.54 2.70
CA GLU A 20 -33.43 3.64 3.02
C GLU A 20 -33.02 2.50 3.96
N ILE A 21 -32.00 1.73 3.55
CA ILE A 21 -31.46 0.61 4.33
C ILE A 21 -29.99 0.88 4.60
N GLN A 22 -29.61 0.92 5.88
CA GLN A 22 -28.22 1.04 6.33
C GLN A 22 -27.85 -0.19 7.17
N TYR A 23 -26.70 -0.78 6.86
CA TYR A 23 -26.15 -1.89 7.63
C TYR A 23 -24.64 -1.89 7.57
N GLU A 24 -24.03 -2.52 8.57
CA GLU A 24 -22.60 -2.79 8.56
C GLU A 24 -22.33 -4.09 7.80
N SER A 25 -21.29 -4.08 6.96
CA SER A 25 -20.85 -5.27 6.23
C SER A 25 -19.37 -5.52 6.48
N TRP A 26 -19.02 -6.79 6.68
CA TRP A 26 -17.65 -7.23 6.83
C TRP A 26 -17.17 -7.85 5.54
N GLY A 27 -16.11 -7.27 4.98
CA GLY A 27 -15.45 -7.80 3.79
C GLY A 27 -14.39 -8.84 4.12
N GLY A 28 -13.88 -9.49 3.07
CA GLY A 28 -12.65 -10.26 3.14
C GLY A 28 -11.44 -9.34 2.94
N TYR A 29 -10.25 -9.82 3.31
CA TYR A 29 -9.00 -9.15 2.94
C TYR A 29 -7.93 -10.17 2.56
N TYR A 30 -7.07 -9.77 1.63
CA TYR A 30 -5.85 -10.48 1.28
C TYR A 30 -4.67 -9.78 1.97
N SER A 31 -4.13 -10.45 2.99
CA SER A 31 -2.91 -10.02 3.71
C SER A 31 -1.88 -11.14 3.62
N TYR A 32 -0.96 -11.02 2.65
CA TYR A 32 0.13 -11.97 2.44
C TYR A 32 1.44 -11.23 2.20
N ASN A 33 2.55 -11.96 2.30
CA ASN A 33 3.92 -11.47 2.13
C ASN A 33 4.25 -10.84 0.76
N GLU A 34 3.27 -10.78 -0.13
CA GLU A 34 3.40 -10.24 -1.48
C GLU A 34 2.93 -8.79 -1.58
N VAL A 35 2.10 -8.32 -0.64
CA VAL A 35 1.49 -6.99 -0.66
C VAL A 35 2.00 -6.10 0.48
N VAL A 36 2.09 -4.79 0.23
CA VAL A 36 2.52 -3.80 1.23
C VAL A 36 1.37 -3.46 2.16
N ASN A 37 0.20 -3.19 1.59
CA ASN A 37 -1.06 -2.88 2.24
C ASN A 37 -2.08 -3.98 1.91
N ASP A 38 -2.97 -4.29 2.87
CA ASP A 38 -4.00 -5.31 2.69
C ASP A 38 -4.97 -4.94 1.57
N VAL A 39 -5.29 -5.91 0.72
CA VAL A 39 -6.30 -5.73 -0.34
C VAL A 39 -7.64 -6.18 0.20
N ASN A 40 -8.54 -5.23 0.45
CA ASN A 40 -9.87 -5.50 0.97
C ASN A 40 -10.81 -5.87 -0.17
N THR A 41 -11.81 -6.70 0.11
CA THR A 41 -12.78 -7.21 -0.86
C THR A 41 -14.18 -7.10 -0.29
N GLN A 42 -15.11 -6.59 -1.09
CA GLN A 42 -16.53 -6.48 -0.76
C GLN A 42 -17.36 -7.10 -1.86
N ILE A 43 -18.51 -7.66 -1.47
CA ILE A 43 -19.51 -8.22 -2.38
C ILE A 43 -20.87 -7.64 -1.96
N TYR A 44 -21.60 -7.11 -2.92
CA TYR A 44 -22.96 -6.64 -2.78
C TYR A 44 -23.87 -7.46 -3.70
N TYR A 45 -24.90 -8.07 -3.10
CA TYR A 45 -25.83 -8.92 -3.83
C TYR A 45 -26.92 -8.07 -4.51
N LEU A 46 -26.86 -7.99 -5.84
CA LEU A 46 -27.84 -7.36 -6.72
C LEU A 46 -28.93 -8.34 -7.19
N THR A 47 -28.70 -9.66 -7.10
CA THR A 47 -29.70 -10.66 -7.48
C THR A 47 -31.08 -10.44 -6.87
N PRO A 48 -31.25 -10.05 -5.58
CA PRO A 48 -32.58 -9.79 -5.02
C PRO A 48 -33.39 -8.74 -5.78
N ALA A 49 -32.72 -7.75 -6.40
CA ALA A 49 -33.39 -6.72 -7.19
C ALA A 49 -34.10 -7.29 -8.44
N ARG A 50 -33.68 -8.47 -8.94
CA ARG A 50 -34.26 -9.10 -10.14
C ARG A 50 -35.67 -9.64 -9.94
N PHE A 51 -36.12 -9.78 -8.69
CA PHE A 51 -37.47 -10.25 -8.36
C PHE A 51 -38.50 -9.13 -8.30
N TRP A 52 -38.09 -7.87 -8.45
CA TRP A 52 -39.01 -6.73 -8.51
C TRP A 52 -39.58 -6.58 -9.94
N GLU A 53 -40.86 -6.26 -10.04
CA GLU A 53 -41.48 -5.98 -11.35
C GLU A 53 -41.00 -4.63 -11.91
N GLY A 54 -40.59 -4.62 -13.19
CA GLY A 54 -40.20 -3.41 -13.92
C GLY A 54 -38.74 -3.37 -14.35
N ASN A 55 -38.35 -2.26 -15.00
CA ASN A 55 -36.97 -2.01 -15.44
C ASN A 55 -36.24 -1.18 -14.38
N ALA A 56 -35.75 -1.85 -13.35
CA ALA A 56 -35.00 -1.19 -12.28
C ALA A 56 -33.67 -0.63 -12.81
N LYS A 57 -33.41 0.65 -12.52
CA LYS A 57 -32.11 1.29 -12.72
C LYS A 57 -31.29 1.19 -11.44
N VAL A 58 -29.98 0.99 -11.58
CA VAL A 58 -29.08 0.83 -10.45
C VAL A 58 -28.02 1.93 -10.46
N ASN A 59 -27.99 2.72 -9.39
CA ASN A 59 -26.92 3.68 -9.14
C ASN A 59 -26.02 3.09 -8.06
N ILE A 60 -24.76 2.82 -8.39
CA ILE A 60 -23.78 2.30 -7.43
C ILE A 60 -22.68 3.32 -7.19
N ALA A 61 -22.25 3.42 -5.94
CA ALA A 61 -21.15 4.29 -5.54
C ALA A 61 -20.34 3.68 -4.40
N VAL A 62 -19.03 3.88 -4.46
CA VAL A 62 -18.11 3.65 -3.34
C VAL A 62 -17.55 5.00 -2.91
N VAL A 63 -17.74 5.32 -1.63
CA VAL A 63 -17.25 6.56 -1.02
C VAL A 63 -16.20 6.21 0.02
N PHE A 64 -14.96 6.64 -0.22
CA PHE A 64 -13.86 6.47 0.71
C PHE A 64 -13.75 7.66 1.68
N PRO A 65 -13.14 7.51 2.86
CA PRO A 65 -12.95 8.62 3.80
C PRO A 65 -11.98 9.70 3.28
N ASN A 66 -11.13 9.38 2.31
CA ASN A 66 -10.21 10.30 1.65
C ASN A 66 -9.84 9.78 0.25
N ASP A 67 -9.01 10.53 -0.48
CA ASP A 67 -8.59 10.22 -1.85
C ASP A 67 -7.42 9.23 -1.94
N ASN A 68 -6.91 8.71 -0.82
CA ASN A 68 -5.78 7.79 -0.79
C ASN A 68 -6.16 6.33 -1.06
N TYR A 69 -7.31 6.07 -1.67
CA TYR A 69 -7.74 4.72 -2.00
C TYR A 69 -7.76 4.48 -3.50
N GLU A 70 -7.38 3.27 -3.88
CA GLU A 70 -7.49 2.74 -5.23
C GLU A 70 -8.43 1.55 -5.20
N ILE A 71 -9.24 1.42 -6.25
CA ILE A 71 -10.32 0.45 -6.35
C ILE A 71 -10.25 -0.26 -7.71
N HIS A 72 -10.57 -1.55 -7.69
CA HIS A 72 -10.85 -2.35 -8.87
C HIS A 72 -12.21 -3.03 -8.66
N SER A 73 -13.14 -2.86 -9.59
CA SER A 73 -14.46 -3.48 -9.53
C SER A 73 -14.73 -4.27 -10.80
N ASN A 74 -15.59 -5.29 -10.71
CA ASN A 74 -16.08 -5.99 -11.91
C ASN A 74 -17.01 -5.14 -12.76
N ILE A 75 -17.61 -4.11 -12.16
CA ILE A 75 -18.40 -3.11 -12.87
C ILE A 75 -17.54 -1.86 -13.05
N ASP A 76 -17.49 -1.32 -14.26
CA ASP A 76 -16.73 -0.11 -14.56
C ASP A 76 -17.28 1.09 -13.78
N LEU A 77 -16.43 1.69 -12.93
CA LEU A 77 -16.77 2.86 -12.14
C LEU A 77 -15.98 4.07 -12.63
N GLU A 78 -16.66 5.20 -12.75
CA GLU A 78 -16.01 6.48 -13.02
C GLU A 78 -15.67 7.19 -11.70
N LYS A 79 -14.50 7.83 -11.66
CA LYS A 79 -14.12 8.68 -10.53
C LYS A 79 -14.86 10.01 -10.64
N THR A 80 -15.98 10.14 -9.95
CA THR A 80 -16.85 11.33 -9.99
C THR A 80 -16.42 12.42 -9.02
N ASN A 81 -15.69 12.07 -7.95
CA ASN A 81 -15.08 13.04 -7.02
C ASN A 81 -13.73 12.51 -6.48
N GLN A 82 -13.03 13.29 -5.65
CA GLN A 82 -11.72 12.93 -5.09
C GLN A 82 -11.70 11.56 -4.38
N ASN A 83 -12.77 11.22 -3.68
CA ASN A 83 -12.94 10.02 -2.86
C ASN A 83 -14.14 9.15 -3.27
N THR A 84 -14.81 9.45 -4.39
CA THR A 84 -16.02 8.75 -4.84
C THR A 84 -15.83 8.14 -6.21
N TYR A 85 -16.21 6.88 -6.35
CA TYR A 85 -16.29 6.14 -7.60
C TYR A 85 -17.72 5.68 -7.79
N SER A 86 -18.32 5.94 -8.95
CA SER A 86 -19.75 5.65 -9.18
C SER A 86 -20.05 5.37 -10.64
N THR A 87 -21.17 4.70 -10.88
CA THR A 87 -21.75 4.52 -12.22
C THR A 87 -23.27 4.40 -12.13
N VAL A 88 -23.93 4.55 -13.28
CA VAL A 88 -25.36 4.36 -13.46
C VAL A 88 -25.57 3.25 -14.46
N LEU A 89 -26.33 2.23 -14.06
CA LEU A 89 -26.70 1.10 -14.90
C LEU A 89 -28.19 1.20 -15.23
N ASP A 90 -28.51 1.12 -16.52
CA ASP A 90 -29.89 1.14 -16.99
C ASP A 90 -30.63 -0.18 -16.70
N GLU A 91 -29.90 -1.25 -16.42
CA GLU A 91 -30.42 -2.58 -16.09
C GLU A 91 -29.64 -3.20 -14.93
N ILE A 92 -30.26 -4.16 -14.23
CA ILE A 92 -29.59 -4.94 -13.18
C ILE A 92 -28.55 -5.86 -13.84
N PRO A 93 -27.27 -5.81 -13.43
CA PRO A 93 -26.24 -6.66 -14.01
C PRO A 93 -26.49 -8.15 -13.72
N GLU A 94 -25.97 -9.02 -14.58
CA GLU A 94 -26.10 -10.48 -14.42
C GLU A 94 -25.27 -11.02 -13.26
N GLU A 95 -24.14 -10.39 -12.98
CA GLU A 95 -23.22 -10.74 -11.90
C GLU A 95 -23.46 -9.88 -10.67
N GLU A 96 -23.13 -10.43 -9.50
CA GLU A 96 -23.10 -9.65 -8.26
C GLU A 96 -22.01 -8.57 -8.34
N TRP A 97 -22.23 -7.47 -7.64
CA TRP A 97 -21.24 -6.41 -7.61
C TRP A 97 -20.14 -6.75 -6.60
N TYR A 98 -18.90 -6.86 -7.06
CA TYR A 98 -17.76 -7.02 -6.17
C TYR A 98 -16.66 -6.03 -6.52
N PHE A 99 -15.93 -5.62 -5.50
CA PHE A 99 -14.82 -4.72 -5.66
C PHE A 99 -13.72 -4.98 -4.64
N HIS A 100 -12.51 -4.69 -5.07
CA HIS A 100 -11.31 -4.72 -4.27
C HIS A 100 -10.81 -3.30 -4.08
N TYR A 101 -10.33 -2.98 -2.89
CA TYR A 101 -9.72 -1.67 -2.63
C TYR A 101 -8.51 -1.77 -1.73
N VAL A 102 -7.61 -0.81 -1.90
CA VAL A 102 -6.36 -0.72 -1.15
C VAL A 102 -6.03 0.73 -0.83
N SER A 103 -5.47 0.95 0.36
CA SER A 103 -4.89 2.25 0.69
C SER A 103 -3.57 2.45 -0.08
N ARG A 104 -3.36 3.65 -0.62
CA ARG A 104 -2.12 4.10 -1.23
C ARG A 104 -1.14 4.68 -0.22
N GLU A 105 -1.55 4.79 1.04
CA GLU A 105 -0.71 5.30 2.12
C GLU A 105 0.58 4.46 2.22
N GLY A 106 1.73 5.14 2.27
CA GLY A 106 3.03 4.49 2.34
C GLY A 106 3.51 3.80 1.06
N LEU A 107 2.77 3.84 -0.06
CA LEU A 107 3.24 3.25 -1.33
C LEU A 107 4.22 4.19 -2.05
N THR A 108 5.51 4.11 -1.70
CA THR A 108 6.56 5.00 -2.21
C THR A 108 6.69 5.01 -3.74
N PHE A 109 6.44 3.88 -4.39
CA PHE A 109 6.52 3.75 -5.86
C PHE A 109 5.16 3.49 -6.51
N GLY A 110 4.05 3.76 -5.80
CA GLY A 110 2.69 3.55 -6.33
C GLY A 110 2.33 2.09 -6.64
N THR A 111 3.09 1.13 -6.13
CA THR A 111 2.83 -0.30 -6.29
C THR A 111 2.56 -0.94 -4.94
N ASN A 112 1.47 -1.69 -4.84
CA ASN A 112 1.20 -2.48 -3.65
C ASN A 112 1.99 -3.81 -3.63
N TYR A 113 2.59 -4.22 -4.75
CA TYR A 113 3.36 -5.47 -4.82
C TYR A 113 4.79 -5.29 -4.30
N ILE A 114 5.15 -6.00 -3.22
CA ILE A 114 6.43 -5.87 -2.51
C ILE A 114 7.61 -6.16 -3.45
N LYS A 115 7.51 -7.19 -4.27
CA LYS A 115 8.61 -7.57 -5.18
C LYS A 115 8.93 -6.44 -6.16
N THR A 116 7.92 -5.79 -6.73
CA THR A 116 8.14 -4.62 -7.61
C THR A 116 8.76 -3.46 -6.83
N ASN A 117 8.21 -3.13 -5.65
CA ASN A 117 8.77 -2.08 -4.79
C ASN A 117 10.26 -2.32 -4.50
N ASN A 118 10.61 -3.53 -4.05
CA ASN A 118 11.98 -3.87 -3.66
C ASN A 118 12.92 -4.00 -4.86
N THR A 119 12.41 -4.34 -6.04
CA THR A 119 13.20 -4.33 -7.28
C THR A 119 13.60 -2.89 -7.63
N ILE A 120 12.67 -1.93 -7.53
CA ILE A 120 12.94 -0.51 -7.77
C ILE A 120 13.93 0.03 -6.71
N ALA A 121 13.68 -0.24 -5.42
CA ALA A 121 14.58 0.15 -4.34
C ALA A 121 15.99 -0.42 -4.53
N GLY A 122 16.10 -1.70 -4.91
CA GLY A 122 17.38 -2.35 -5.20
C GLY A 122 18.11 -1.74 -6.38
N ALA A 123 17.40 -1.37 -7.44
CA ALA A 123 17.99 -0.67 -8.58
C ALA A 123 18.58 0.69 -8.16
N ILE A 124 17.88 1.45 -7.31
CA ILE A 124 18.36 2.73 -6.76
C ILE A 124 19.67 2.51 -5.97
N VAL A 125 19.70 1.56 -5.04
CA VAL A 125 20.91 1.25 -4.24
C VAL A 125 22.08 0.85 -5.12
N VAL A 126 21.87 -0.01 -6.11
CA VAL A 126 22.93 -0.45 -7.03
C VAL A 126 23.49 0.74 -7.82
N MET A 127 22.63 1.64 -8.31
CA MET A 127 23.07 2.85 -9.00
C MET A 127 23.87 3.78 -8.10
N THR A 128 23.42 4.01 -6.86
CA THR A 128 24.12 4.83 -5.87
C THR A 128 25.49 4.25 -5.54
N LEU A 129 25.60 2.94 -5.32
CA LEU A 129 26.88 2.26 -5.11
C LEU A 129 27.80 2.39 -6.33
N ALA A 130 27.29 2.17 -7.54
CA ALA A 130 28.06 2.31 -8.78
C ALA A 130 28.62 3.74 -8.95
N LEU A 131 27.82 4.77 -8.66
CA LEU A 131 28.25 6.16 -8.63
C LEU A 131 29.33 6.41 -7.57
N GLY A 132 29.15 5.87 -6.37
CA GLY A 132 30.13 5.95 -5.28
C GLY A 132 31.49 5.39 -5.69
N PHE A 133 31.52 4.20 -6.31
CA PHE A 133 32.72 3.58 -6.86
C PHE A 133 33.32 4.37 -8.02
N TYR A 134 32.51 4.90 -8.92
CA TYR A 134 32.97 5.75 -10.02
C TYR A 134 33.74 6.98 -9.51
N PHE A 135 33.21 7.68 -8.51
CA PHE A 135 33.88 8.85 -7.92
C PHE A 135 35.11 8.49 -7.08
N MET A 136 35.13 7.31 -6.46
CA MET A 136 36.32 6.78 -5.79
C MET A 136 37.47 6.61 -6.78
N LYS A 137 37.18 6.03 -7.96
CA LYS A 137 38.16 5.84 -9.05
C LYS A 137 38.71 7.17 -9.58
N LYS A 138 37.90 8.24 -9.55
CA LYS A 138 38.31 9.61 -9.90
C LYS A 138 39.09 10.33 -8.78
N LYS A 139 39.50 9.63 -7.72
CA LYS A 139 40.20 10.17 -6.54
C LYS A 139 39.41 11.24 -5.77
N LYS A 140 38.10 11.36 -6.01
CA LYS A 140 37.19 12.28 -5.29
C LYS A 140 36.64 11.60 -4.02
N LYS A 141 37.53 11.32 -3.06
CA LYS A 141 37.20 10.52 -1.85
C LYS A 141 36.05 11.10 -1.03
N ALA A 142 36.04 12.41 -0.79
CA ALA A 142 34.98 13.06 -0.02
C ALA A 142 33.60 12.89 -0.69
N VAL A 143 33.52 13.08 -2.02
CA VAL A 143 32.29 12.91 -2.80
C VAL A 143 31.81 11.45 -2.76
N SER A 144 32.73 10.51 -2.94
CA SER A 144 32.43 9.07 -2.87
C SER A 144 31.88 8.66 -1.50
N ILE A 145 32.45 9.18 -0.41
CA ILE A 145 31.95 8.94 0.96
C ILE A 145 30.52 9.47 1.11
N ILE A 146 30.24 10.69 0.65
CA ILE A 146 28.89 11.27 0.70
C ILE A 146 27.90 10.39 -0.06
N ILE A 147 28.26 9.93 -1.26
CA ILE A 147 27.40 9.05 -2.06
C ILE A 147 27.15 7.72 -1.33
N PHE A 148 28.16 7.11 -0.72
CA PHE A 148 27.93 5.89 0.07
C PHE A 148 27.06 6.12 1.30
N LEU A 149 27.11 7.30 1.92
CA LEU A 149 26.20 7.61 3.02
C LEU A 149 24.74 7.72 2.56
N LEU A 150 24.48 8.07 1.30
CA LEU A 150 23.12 8.09 0.74
C LEU A 150 22.48 6.71 0.65
N THR A 151 23.26 5.62 0.66
CA THR A 151 22.65 4.27 0.66
C THR A 151 21.90 3.96 1.95
N ILE A 152 22.25 4.63 3.06
CA ILE A 152 21.61 4.39 4.37
C ILE A 152 20.11 4.74 4.33
N PRO A 153 19.69 5.97 3.95
CA PRO A 153 18.27 6.27 3.82
C PRO A 153 17.57 5.45 2.73
N GLU A 154 18.27 5.01 1.68
CA GLU A 154 17.69 4.18 0.62
C GLU A 154 17.23 2.81 1.14
N PHE A 155 17.83 2.26 2.20
CA PHE A 155 17.36 1.01 2.82
C PHE A 155 15.94 1.11 3.39
N PHE A 156 15.46 2.32 3.73
CA PHE A 156 14.08 2.53 4.17
C PHE A 156 13.06 2.46 3.02
N LEU A 157 13.52 2.43 1.76
CA LEU A 157 12.65 2.21 0.59
C LEU A 157 12.25 0.74 0.44
N PHE A 158 12.99 -0.18 1.06
CA PHE A 158 12.66 -1.60 1.04
C PHE A 158 11.46 -1.88 1.96
N ARG A 159 10.52 -2.65 1.41
CA ARG A 159 9.37 -3.18 2.15
C ARG A 159 9.68 -4.62 2.49
N PHE A 160 9.65 -4.93 3.77
CA PHE A 160 9.92 -6.27 4.26
C PHE A 160 8.61 -6.94 4.64
N SER A 161 8.32 -8.09 4.05
CA SER A 161 7.21 -8.93 4.49
C SER A 161 7.59 -9.63 5.79
N GLY A 162 6.87 -9.33 6.87
CA GLY A 162 6.99 -10.00 8.16
C GLY A 162 8.13 -9.52 9.05
N TYR A 163 8.14 -10.05 10.28
CA TYR A 163 9.05 -9.65 11.36
C TYR A 163 10.54 -9.80 11.03
N GLY A 164 10.91 -10.71 10.14
CA GLY A 164 12.31 -11.03 9.82
C GLY A 164 13.09 -9.88 9.16
N GLY A 165 12.45 -9.09 8.29
CA GLY A 165 13.15 -7.97 7.64
C GLY A 165 13.23 -6.72 8.51
N LEU A 166 12.21 -6.46 9.35
CA LEU A 166 12.31 -5.45 10.40
C LEU A 166 13.43 -5.80 11.39
N PHE A 167 13.53 -7.07 11.79
CA PHE A 167 14.62 -7.56 12.64
C PHE A 167 16.01 -7.30 12.02
N LEU A 168 16.18 -7.51 10.71
CA LEU A 168 17.43 -7.20 10.02
C LEU A 168 17.76 -5.70 9.97
N LEU A 169 16.77 -4.82 9.81
CA LEU A 169 16.99 -3.38 9.92
C LEU A 169 17.36 -2.96 11.34
N PHE A 170 16.60 -3.44 12.33
CA PHE A 170 16.78 -3.07 13.74
C PHE A 170 18.08 -3.58 14.34
N ILE A 171 18.63 -4.70 13.87
CA ILE A 171 19.87 -5.28 14.40
C ILE A 171 21.05 -5.00 13.47
N GLY A 172 20.84 -5.08 12.16
CA GLY A 172 21.89 -4.86 11.17
C GLY A 172 22.41 -3.43 11.18
N ILE A 173 21.53 -2.43 11.27
CA ILE A 173 21.94 -1.01 11.27
C ILE A 173 22.80 -0.68 12.50
N PRO A 174 22.41 -1.04 13.75
CA PRO A 174 23.28 -0.83 14.91
C PRO A 174 24.61 -1.54 14.80
N ILE A 175 24.66 -2.79 14.30
CA ILE A 175 25.93 -3.52 14.15
C ILE A 175 26.85 -2.80 13.16
N VAL A 176 26.34 -2.33 12.03
CA VAL A 176 27.13 -1.59 11.04
C VAL A 176 27.62 -0.26 11.62
N LEU A 177 26.75 0.48 12.32
CA LEU A 177 27.12 1.74 12.97
C LEU A 177 28.17 1.54 14.07
N ILE A 178 27.99 0.55 14.94
CA ILE A 178 28.95 0.19 15.99
C ILE A 178 30.29 -0.21 15.36
N SER A 179 30.27 -1.03 14.32
CA SER A 179 31.49 -1.44 13.60
C SER A 179 32.21 -0.24 13.00
N ALA A 180 31.50 0.70 12.40
CA ALA A 180 32.08 1.93 11.86
C ALA A 180 32.71 2.81 12.95
N VAL A 181 32.04 2.95 14.11
CA VAL A 181 32.56 3.67 15.28
C VAL A 181 33.83 3.00 15.81
N VAL A 182 33.83 1.68 15.98
CA VAL A 182 35.00 0.92 16.46
C VAL A 182 36.18 1.10 15.51
N VAL A 183 35.97 0.94 14.20
CA VAL A 183 37.03 1.16 13.20
C VAL A 183 37.55 2.60 13.23
N GLY A 184 36.67 3.58 13.39
CA GLY A 184 37.04 4.99 13.54
C GLY A 184 37.90 5.24 14.79
N LEU A 185 37.51 4.69 15.93
CA LEU A 185 38.25 4.80 17.20
C LEU A 185 39.63 4.13 17.11
N VAL A 186 39.73 2.95 16.49
CA VAL A 186 41.01 2.25 16.29
C VAL A 186 41.95 3.09 15.42
N LYS A 187 41.45 3.68 14.32
CA LYS A 187 42.26 4.59 13.50
C LYS A 187 42.73 5.83 14.25
N LEU A 188 41.86 6.43 15.06
CA LEU A 188 42.21 7.59 15.90
C LEU A 188 43.27 7.22 16.95
N TYR A 189 43.13 6.06 17.59
CA TYR A 189 44.10 5.55 18.56
C TYR A 189 45.47 5.29 17.91
N MET A 190 45.49 4.61 16.76
CA MET A 190 46.73 4.38 16.00
C MET A 190 47.38 5.70 15.59
N SER A 191 46.61 6.66 15.08
CA SER A 191 47.14 7.97 14.68
C SER A 191 47.71 8.77 15.85
N LYS A 192 47.08 8.72 17.03
CA LYS A 192 47.64 9.33 18.26
C LYS A 192 48.90 8.60 18.74
N ARG A 193 48.94 7.27 18.67
CA ARG A 193 50.09 6.46 19.06
C ARG A 193 51.32 6.76 18.18
N ASP A 194 51.12 6.88 16.88
CA ASP A 194 52.21 7.19 15.94
C ASP A 194 52.73 8.62 16.12
N LYS A 195 51.84 9.58 16.44
CA LYS A 195 52.25 10.96 16.80
C LYS A 195 53.05 11.04 18.10
N ASN A 196 52.81 10.15 19.06
CA ASN A 196 53.54 10.12 20.33
C ASN A 196 54.85 9.31 20.27
N ARG A 197 55.16 8.68 19.13
CA ARG A 197 56.40 7.91 18.88
C ARG A 197 57.44 8.65 18.04
N LEU A 198 57.09 9.83 17.52
CA LEU A 198 57.97 10.79 16.85
C LEU A 198 58.34 11.91 17.82
#